data_AF-A0A9X9A9L8-F1
#
_entry.id   AF-A0A9X9A9L8-F1
#
_cell.length_a   1.000
_cell.length_b   1.000
_cell.length_c   1.000
_cell.angle_alpha   90.00
_cell.angle_beta   90.00
_cell.angle_gamma   90.00
#
_symmetry.space_group_name_H-M   'P 1'
#
loop_
_entity.id
_entity.type
_entity.pdbx_description
1 polymer ?
#
loop_
_entity_poly.entity_id
_entity_poly.type
_entity_poly.pdbx_seq_one_letter_code
_entity_poly.pdbx_strand_id
1 'polypeptide(L)'
;MKEIGALQAEYPLVNKLIATEEVFWINPNIEKYETAIKDTPLNEENVKNAEERLKRFAPYIAKVFPETKGANGIIESPLVKIPSMKEALETNYKQPILGELLLKCDSHLPISGSIKARGGIYEVLKHAEQLALQHGMLTGEDNYSVLDSDTCREFFAKY
;
A
#
# COMPACT_ATOMS: atom_id res chain seq x y z
N MET A 1 -23.99 4.95 21.41
CA MET A 1 -23.95 3.97 20.30
C MET A 1 -25.40 3.66 19.95
N LYS A 2 -25.80 3.65 18.67
CA LYS A 2 -27.20 3.30 18.31
C LYS A 2 -27.41 1.79 18.50
N GLU A 3 -28.59 1.40 18.99
CA GLU A 3 -29.01 -0.01 19.06
C GLU A 3 -29.13 -0.62 17.66
N ILE A 4 -28.87 -1.93 17.54
CA ILE A 4 -28.86 -2.61 16.23
C ILE A 4 -30.19 -2.48 15.49
N GLY A 5 -31.32 -2.55 16.21
CA GLY A 5 -32.65 -2.39 15.62
C GLY A 5 -32.89 -1.00 15.02
N ALA A 6 -32.32 0.05 15.62
CA ALA A 6 -32.39 1.41 15.08
C ALA A 6 -31.54 1.54 13.80
N LEU A 7 -30.36 0.90 13.76
CA LEU A 7 -29.52 0.87 12.56
C LEU A 7 -30.17 0.09 11.41
N GLN A 8 -30.83 -1.03 11.70
CA GLN A 8 -31.55 -1.82 10.69
C GLN A 8 -32.73 -1.06 10.06
N ALA A 9 -33.42 -0.23 10.86
CA ALA A 9 -34.52 0.60 10.39
C ALA A 9 -34.02 1.79 9.53
N GLU A 10 -32.92 2.42 9.95
CA GLU A 10 -32.34 3.59 9.27
C GLU A 10 -31.54 3.21 8.02
N TYR A 11 -30.84 2.08 8.04
CA TYR A 11 -29.99 1.58 6.96
C TYR A 11 -30.39 0.16 6.57
N PRO A 12 -31.36 -0.02 5.65
CA PRO A 12 -31.86 -1.35 5.28
C PRO A 12 -30.78 -2.32 4.76
N LEU A 13 -29.67 -1.81 4.21
CA LEU A 13 -28.51 -2.62 3.80
C LEU A 13 -27.89 -3.39 4.96
N VAL A 14 -28.01 -2.91 6.21
CA VAL A 14 -27.52 -3.62 7.40
C VAL A 14 -28.16 -4.99 7.54
N ASN A 15 -29.45 -5.14 7.19
CA ASN A 15 -30.10 -6.45 7.22
C ASN A 15 -29.44 -7.45 6.27
N LYS A 16 -29.02 -7.00 5.08
CA LYS A 16 -28.31 -7.83 4.11
C LYS A 16 -26.91 -8.20 4.59
N LEU A 17 -26.21 -7.27 5.23
CA LEU A 17 -24.89 -7.53 5.84
C LEU A 17 -24.99 -8.57 6.97
N ILE A 18 -25.99 -8.45 7.85
CA ILE A 18 -26.26 -9.43 8.91
C ILE A 18 -26.56 -10.81 8.31
N ALA A 19 -27.30 -10.84 7.20
CA ALA A 19 -27.63 -12.05 6.47
C ALA A 19 -26.46 -12.61 5.63
N THR A 20 -25.28 -11.97 5.63
CA THR A 20 -24.10 -12.36 4.82
C THR A 20 -24.36 -12.41 3.32
N GLU A 21 -25.33 -11.63 2.85
CA GLU A 21 -25.60 -11.47 1.42
C GLU A 21 -24.54 -10.58 0.76
N GLU A 22 -24.27 -10.81 -0.52
CA GLU A 22 -23.44 -9.90 -1.31
C GLU A 22 -24.14 -8.53 -1.43
N VAL A 23 -23.44 -7.46 -1.04
CA VAL A 23 -23.97 -6.09 -1.03
C VAL A 23 -23.09 -5.18 -1.88
N PHE A 24 -23.73 -4.40 -2.74
CA PHE A 24 -23.11 -3.28 -3.43
C PHE A 24 -23.70 -1.97 -2.90
N TRP A 25 -22.85 -1.08 -2.40
CA TRP A 25 -23.24 0.23 -1.89
C TRP A 25 -22.47 1.32 -2.64
N ILE A 26 -23.22 2.22 -3.29
CA ILE A 26 -22.67 3.41 -3.93
C ILE A 26 -22.69 4.53 -2.90
N ASN A 27 -21.54 5.14 -2.62
CA ASN A 27 -21.46 6.28 -1.71
C ASN A 27 -22.25 7.47 -2.29
N PRO A 28 -23.36 7.91 -1.66
CA PRO A 28 -24.15 9.04 -2.15
C PRO A 28 -23.46 10.39 -1.94
N ASN A 29 -22.42 10.43 -1.09
CA ASN A 29 -21.65 11.62 -0.73
C ASN A 29 -20.29 11.63 -1.46
N ILE A 30 -20.25 11.16 -2.71
CA ILE A 30 -19.04 11.32 -3.52
C ILE A 30 -18.81 12.81 -3.78
N GLU A 31 -17.63 13.28 -3.41
CA GLU A 31 -17.20 14.66 -3.62
C GLU A 31 -16.08 14.74 -4.66
N LYS A 32 -15.88 15.94 -5.21
CA LYS A 32 -14.74 16.23 -6.07
C LYS A 32 -13.46 16.32 -5.24
N TYR A 33 -12.34 15.97 -5.86
CA TYR A 33 -11.02 15.96 -5.23
C TYR A 33 -10.69 17.30 -4.54
N GLU A 34 -10.98 18.43 -5.19
CA GLU A 34 -10.62 19.76 -4.70
C GLU A 34 -11.34 20.14 -3.39
N THR A 35 -12.48 19.51 -3.12
CA THR A 35 -13.20 19.65 -1.85
C THR A 35 -12.68 18.63 -0.85
N ALA A 36 -12.68 17.34 -1.21
CA ALA A 36 -12.37 16.24 -0.31
C ALA A 36 -10.93 16.30 0.27
N ILE A 37 -9.96 16.78 -0.51
CA ILE A 37 -8.56 16.85 -0.05
C ILE A 37 -8.36 17.80 1.13
N LYS A 38 -9.24 18.80 1.31
CA LYS A 38 -9.14 19.78 2.40
C LYS A 38 -9.38 19.18 3.78
N ASP A 39 -10.16 18.10 3.84
CA ASP A 39 -10.48 17.38 5.07
C ASP A 39 -9.51 16.23 5.36
N THR A 40 -8.51 16.02 4.49
CA THR A 40 -7.55 14.94 4.61
C THR A 40 -6.30 15.44 5.37
N PRO A 41 -5.81 14.71 6.39
CA PRO A 41 -4.59 15.09 7.12
C PRO A 41 -3.30 14.85 6.31
N LEU A 42 -3.42 14.31 5.11
CA LEU A 42 -2.32 13.99 4.20
C LEU A 42 -2.42 14.86 2.95
N ASN A 43 -1.26 15.31 2.48
CA ASN A 43 -1.11 16.11 1.28
C ASN A 43 -0.07 15.51 0.33
N GLU A 44 0.13 16.16 -0.82
CA GLU A 44 1.10 15.74 -1.84
C GLU A 44 2.55 15.69 -1.29
N GLU A 45 2.90 16.60 -0.37
CA GLU A 45 4.22 16.60 0.26
C GLU A 45 4.44 15.34 1.09
N ASN A 46 3.43 14.84 1.80
CA ASN A 46 3.54 13.58 2.52
C ASN A 46 3.80 12.39 1.57
N VAL A 47 3.14 12.38 0.41
CA VAL A 47 3.34 11.35 -0.63
C VAL A 47 4.76 11.43 -1.19
N LYS A 48 5.21 12.63 -1.54
CA LYS A 48 6.56 12.87 -2.05
C LYS A 48 7.64 12.49 -1.02
N ASN A 49 7.43 12.84 0.25
CA ASN A 49 8.34 12.47 1.33
C ASN A 49 8.42 10.95 1.53
N ALA A 50 7.31 10.22 1.31
CA ALA A 50 7.32 8.76 1.33
C ALA A 50 8.10 8.18 0.13
N GLU A 51 7.89 8.73 -1.06
CA GLU A 51 8.62 8.34 -2.27
C GLU A 51 10.13 8.57 -2.13
N GLU A 52 10.54 9.76 -1.69
CA GLU A 52 11.97 10.09 -1.51
C GLU A 52 12.64 9.22 -0.45
N ARG A 53 11.92 8.84 0.61
CA ARG A 53 12.42 7.86 1.58
C ARG A 53 12.68 6.51 0.93
N LEU A 54 11.71 5.99 0.16
CA LEU A 54 11.89 4.72 -0.54
C LEU A 54 13.08 4.78 -1.52
N LYS A 55 13.30 5.93 -2.20
CA LYS A 55 14.49 6.15 -3.03
C LYS A 55 15.78 6.10 -2.22
N ARG A 56 15.85 6.76 -1.06
CA ARG A 56 17.03 6.69 -0.17
C ARG A 56 17.32 5.26 0.29
N PHE A 57 16.29 4.46 0.58
CA PHE A 57 16.44 3.06 0.97
C PHE A 57 16.71 2.09 -0.19
N ALA A 58 16.47 2.47 -1.44
CA ALA A 58 16.71 1.62 -2.61
C ALA A 58 18.09 0.92 -2.61
N PRO A 59 19.24 1.60 -2.37
CA PRO A 59 20.53 0.92 -2.27
C PRO A 59 20.65 -0.09 -1.12
N TYR A 60 20.01 0.17 0.03
CA TYR A 60 19.94 -0.81 1.13
C TYR A 60 19.13 -2.04 0.71
N ILE A 61 17.92 -1.82 0.18
CA ILE A 61 17.00 -2.88 -0.24
C ILE A 61 17.65 -3.77 -1.31
N ALA A 62 18.30 -3.17 -2.32
CA ALA A 62 19.01 -3.90 -3.37
C ALA A 62 20.15 -4.79 -2.82
N LYS A 63 20.75 -4.42 -1.69
CA LYS A 63 21.83 -5.16 -1.03
C LYS A 63 21.29 -6.30 -0.18
N VAL A 64 20.28 -6.04 0.66
CA VAL A 64 19.77 -7.03 1.63
C VAL A 64 18.68 -7.94 1.08
N PHE A 65 18.01 -7.57 -0.02
CA PHE A 65 17.04 -8.40 -0.74
C PHE A 65 17.49 -8.59 -2.19
N PRO A 66 18.31 -9.63 -2.48
CA PRO A 66 18.91 -9.82 -3.80
C PRO A 66 17.92 -9.88 -4.97
N GLU A 67 16.69 -10.34 -4.74
CA GLU A 67 15.62 -10.36 -5.75
C GLU A 67 15.23 -8.97 -6.27
N THR A 68 15.50 -7.91 -5.50
CA THR A 68 15.20 -6.52 -5.88
C THR A 68 16.33 -5.86 -6.67
N LYS A 69 17.50 -6.50 -6.78
CA LYS A 69 18.68 -5.92 -7.44
C LYS A 69 18.44 -5.55 -8.89
N GLY A 70 17.69 -6.37 -9.62
CA GLY A 70 17.30 -6.10 -11.02
C GLY A 70 16.40 -4.87 -11.18
N ALA A 71 15.72 -4.47 -10.11
CA ALA A 71 14.89 -3.26 -10.04
C ALA A 71 15.58 -2.13 -9.25
N ASN A 72 16.90 -2.21 -9.03
CA ASN A 72 17.67 -1.26 -8.23
C ASN A 72 17.09 -1.01 -6.83
N GLY A 73 16.52 -2.04 -6.19
CA GLY A 73 15.93 -1.93 -4.86
C GLY A 73 14.53 -1.32 -4.81
N ILE A 74 13.93 -1.01 -5.97
CA ILE A 74 12.56 -0.52 -6.04
C ILE A 74 11.57 -1.68 -5.87
N ILE A 75 10.66 -1.51 -4.91
CA ILE A 75 9.59 -2.48 -4.60
C ILE A 75 8.35 -2.07 -5.39
N GLU A 76 8.20 -2.61 -6.60
CA GLU A 76 7.04 -2.39 -7.45
C GLU A 76 6.53 -3.67 -8.10
N SER A 77 5.28 -3.60 -8.57
CA SER A 77 4.58 -4.74 -9.18
C SER A 77 4.10 -4.46 -10.60
N PRO A 78 3.97 -5.51 -11.44
CA PRO A 78 3.43 -5.37 -12.79
C PRO A 78 1.98 -4.85 -12.81
N LEU A 79 1.64 -4.18 -13.91
CA LEU A 79 0.27 -3.90 -14.34
C LEU A 79 0.04 -4.63 -15.66
N VAL A 80 -0.91 -5.57 -15.68
CA VAL A 80 -1.11 -6.45 -16.84
C VAL A 80 -2.55 -6.40 -17.33
N LYS A 81 -2.76 -6.51 -18.64
CA LYS A 81 -4.09 -6.69 -19.23
C LYS A 81 -4.54 -8.15 -19.03
N ILE A 82 -5.81 -8.36 -18.71
CA ILE A 82 -6.38 -9.70 -18.46
C ILE A 82 -7.64 -9.96 -19.32
N PRO A 83 -7.53 -9.93 -20.66
CA PRO A 83 -8.68 -10.04 -21.56
C PRO A 83 -9.42 -11.39 -21.43
N SER A 84 -8.70 -12.49 -21.20
CA SER A 84 -9.33 -13.81 -21.01
C SER A 84 -10.15 -13.89 -19.71
N MET A 85 -9.69 -13.22 -18.64
CA MET A 85 -10.46 -13.14 -17.39
C MET A 85 -11.70 -12.27 -17.58
N LYS A 86 -11.59 -11.18 -18.34
CA LYS A 86 -12.72 -10.34 -18.71
C LYS A 86 -13.81 -11.18 -19.40
N GLU A 87 -13.46 -11.91 -20.45
CA GLU A 87 -14.40 -12.76 -21.19
C GLU A 87 -15.06 -13.83 -20.30
N ALA A 88 -14.27 -14.46 -19.42
CA ALA A 88 -14.78 -15.43 -18.46
C ALA A 88 -15.80 -14.81 -17.49
N LEU A 89 -15.51 -13.61 -16.95
CA LEU A 89 -16.42 -12.88 -16.06
C LEU A 89 -17.71 -12.47 -16.78
N GLU A 90 -17.61 -11.92 -18.00
CA GLU A 90 -18.76 -11.52 -18.80
C GLU A 90 -19.67 -12.72 -19.11
N THR A 91 -19.07 -13.88 -19.40
CA THR A 91 -19.80 -15.12 -19.66
C THR A 91 -20.49 -15.65 -18.39
N ASN A 92 -19.74 -15.75 -17.28
CA ASN A 92 -20.24 -16.33 -16.03
C ASN A 92 -21.35 -15.50 -15.40
N TYR A 93 -21.21 -14.18 -15.43
CA TYR A 93 -22.18 -13.25 -14.83
C TYR A 93 -23.19 -12.68 -15.83
N LYS A 94 -23.09 -13.04 -17.11
CA LYS A 94 -23.95 -12.58 -18.21
C LYS A 94 -24.07 -11.05 -18.28
N GLN A 95 -22.98 -10.36 -17.98
CA GLN A 95 -22.92 -8.90 -17.84
C GLN A 95 -21.68 -8.36 -18.56
N PRO A 96 -21.82 -7.41 -19.51
CA PRO A 96 -20.65 -6.83 -20.18
C PRO A 96 -19.81 -5.96 -19.23
N ILE A 97 -18.49 -6.01 -19.40
CA ILE A 97 -17.50 -5.14 -18.77
C ILE A 97 -16.99 -4.18 -19.85
N LEU A 98 -17.29 -2.89 -19.72
CA LEU A 98 -16.86 -1.89 -20.70
C LEU A 98 -15.35 -1.61 -20.58
N GLY A 99 -14.70 -1.32 -21.70
CA GLY A 99 -13.28 -0.97 -21.74
C GLY A 99 -12.32 -2.14 -21.53
N GLU A 100 -11.12 -1.84 -21.01
CA GLU A 100 -10.07 -2.83 -20.72
C GLU A 100 -10.08 -3.23 -19.25
N LEU A 101 -9.90 -4.53 -18.98
CA LEU A 101 -9.71 -5.03 -17.63
C LEU A 101 -8.21 -5.26 -17.37
N LEU A 102 -7.68 -4.57 -16.36
CA LEU A 102 -6.28 -4.68 -15.94
C LEU A 102 -6.19 -5.26 -14.52
N LEU A 103 -5.09 -5.95 -14.24
CA LEU A 103 -4.72 -6.45 -12.92
C LEU A 103 -3.44 -5.76 -12.44
N LYS A 104 -3.52 -5.07 -11.30
CA LYS A 104 -2.34 -4.60 -10.56
C LYS A 104 -1.85 -5.74 -9.67
N CYS A 105 -0.68 -6.28 -9.99
CA CYS A 105 -0.19 -7.54 -9.44
C CYS A 105 0.54 -7.37 -8.10
N ASP A 106 -0.06 -6.69 -7.11
CA ASP A 106 0.57 -6.53 -5.81
C ASP A 106 0.80 -7.85 -5.05
N SER A 107 0.15 -8.94 -5.47
CA SER A 107 0.47 -10.31 -5.09
C SER A 107 1.87 -10.78 -5.50
N HIS A 108 2.53 -10.07 -6.41
CA HIS A 108 3.87 -10.38 -6.92
C HIS A 108 4.91 -9.35 -6.48
N LEU A 109 4.59 -8.48 -5.52
CA LEU A 109 5.59 -7.56 -4.96
C LEU A 109 6.75 -8.38 -4.35
N PRO A 110 8.01 -7.95 -4.53
CA PRO A 110 9.14 -8.63 -3.92
C PRO A 110 9.05 -8.58 -2.39
N ILE A 111 9.89 -9.36 -1.72
CA ILE A 111 10.06 -9.47 -0.26
C ILE A 111 8.92 -10.20 0.45
N SER A 112 7.66 -9.83 0.20
CA SER A 112 6.52 -10.41 0.94
C SER A 112 5.30 -10.80 0.10
N GLY A 113 5.35 -10.67 -1.23
CA GLY A 113 4.33 -11.23 -2.13
C GLY A 113 2.92 -10.70 -1.89
N SER A 114 2.77 -9.47 -1.39
CA SER A 114 1.47 -8.88 -1.12
C SER A 114 1.54 -7.35 -1.07
N ILE A 115 0.38 -6.69 -1.07
CA ILE A 115 0.27 -5.24 -0.87
C ILE A 115 0.92 -4.74 0.43
N LYS A 116 1.16 -5.64 1.41
CA LYS A 116 1.88 -5.29 2.65
C LYS A 116 3.36 -4.96 2.41
N ALA A 117 3.94 -5.38 1.29
CA ALA A 117 5.26 -4.93 0.84
C ALA A 117 5.33 -3.41 0.59
N ARG A 118 4.19 -2.73 0.45
CA ARG A 118 4.12 -1.27 0.37
C ARG A 118 4.16 -0.67 1.77
N GLY A 119 3.01 -0.64 2.45
CA GLY A 119 2.85 0.06 3.72
C GLY A 119 3.63 -0.56 4.89
N GLY A 120 3.69 -1.89 4.97
CA GLY A 120 4.37 -2.59 6.06
C GLY A 120 5.88 -2.39 6.03
N ILE A 121 6.50 -2.55 4.86
CA ILE A 121 7.92 -2.29 4.68
C ILE A 121 8.20 -0.79 4.87
N TYR A 122 7.39 0.09 4.27
CA TYR A 122 7.56 1.53 4.43
C TYR A 122 7.58 1.97 5.90
N GLU A 123 6.68 1.45 6.73
CA GLU A 123 6.63 1.79 8.16
C GLU A 123 7.91 1.37 8.89
N VAL A 124 8.40 0.14 8.64
CA VAL A 124 9.65 -0.36 9.24
C VAL A 124 10.84 0.50 8.81
N LEU A 125 10.95 0.84 7.52
CA LEU A 125 12.04 1.66 7.00
C LEU A 125 11.98 3.10 7.56
N LYS A 126 10.79 3.68 7.64
CA LYS A 126 10.59 5.01 8.24
C LYS A 126 11.01 5.01 9.71
N HIS A 127 10.62 3.99 10.47
CA HIS A 127 11.02 3.86 11.87
C HIS A 127 12.54 3.71 12.02
N ALA A 128 13.16 2.84 11.21
CA ALA A 128 14.61 2.64 11.20
C ALA A 128 15.37 3.93 10.83
N GLU A 129 14.92 4.67 9.82
CA GLU A 129 15.50 5.96 9.43
C GLU A 129 15.43 6.98 10.57
N GLN A 130 14.28 7.09 11.24
CA GLN A 130 14.09 8.00 12.36
C GLN A 130 15.05 7.68 13.51
N LEU A 131 15.15 6.41 13.90
CA LEU A 131 16.07 5.98 14.95
C LEU A 131 17.53 6.25 14.58
N ALA A 132 17.92 5.92 13.35
CA ALA A 132 19.29 6.08 12.88
C ALA A 132 19.71 7.56 12.79
N LEU A 133 18.84 8.43 12.25
CA LEU A 133 19.09 9.88 12.21
C LEU A 133 19.18 10.48 13.62
N GLN A 134 18.27 10.10 14.53
CA GLN A 134 18.23 10.64 15.90
C GLN A 134 19.49 10.28 16.71
N HIS A 135 20.09 9.11 16.44
CA HIS A 135 21.28 8.63 17.16
C HIS A 135 22.58 8.87 16.40
N GLY A 136 22.55 9.60 15.27
CA GLY A 136 23.73 9.91 14.47
C GLY A 136 24.35 8.69 13.76
N MET A 137 23.58 7.62 13.58
CA MET A 137 23.99 6.40 12.85
C MET A 137 23.90 6.59 11.33
N LEU A 138 23.15 7.60 10.88
CA LEU A 138 22.88 7.91 9.49
C LEU A 138 22.70 9.43 9.34
N THR A 139 22.99 9.96 8.17
CA THR A 139 22.66 11.32 7.73
C THR A 139 21.75 11.29 6.50
N GLY A 140 21.10 12.42 6.18
CA GLY A 140 20.21 12.52 5.01
C GLY A 140 20.92 12.35 3.66
N GLU A 141 22.24 12.48 3.63
CA GLU A 141 23.06 12.44 2.40
C GLU A 141 23.79 11.10 2.22
N ASP A 142 23.75 10.22 3.23
CA ASP A 142 24.43 8.94 3.18
C ASP A 142 23.83 8.01 2.11
N ASN A 143 24.67 7.11 1.60
CA ASN A 143 24.18 5.93 0.90
C ASN A 143 23.66 4.92 1.92
N TYR A 144 22.34 4.67 1.96
CA TYR A 144 21.74 3.87 3.03
C TYR A 144 22.16 2.39 3.03
N SER A 145 22.93 1.93 2.04
CA SER A 145 23.60 0.62 2.13
C SER A 145 24.52 0.46 3.34
N VAL A 146 24.92 1.56 4.01
CA VAL A 146 25.62 1.55 5.31
C VAL A 146 24.80 0.94 6.45
N LEU A 147 23.46 0.94 6.33
CA LEU A 147 22.56 0.33 7.30
C LEU A 147 22.71 -1.20 7.34
N ASP A 148 23.28 -1.80 6.30
CA ASP A 148 23.73 -3.19 6.29
C ASP A 148 25.18 -3.28 6.78
N SER A 149 25.37 -3.00 8.07
CA SER A 149 26.62 -3.11 8.81
C SER A 149 26.38 -3.72 10.19
N ASP A 150 27.40 -4.37 10.77
CA ASP A 150 27.30 -4.96 12.11
C ASP A 150 26.95 -3.91 13.17
N THR A 151 27.53 -2.72 13.08
CA THR A 151 27.23 -1.59 13.98
C THR A 151 25.74 -1.19 13.93
N CYS A 152 25.15 -1.13 12.73
CA CYS A 152 23.72 -0.82 12.59
C CYS A 152 22.84 -1.97 13.07
N ARG A 153 23.22 -3.24 12.82
CA ARG A 153 22.49 -4.42 13.31
C ARG A 153 22.47 -4.46 14.84
N GLU A 154 23.61 -4.23 15.50
CA GLU A 154 23.71 -4.15 16.96
C GLU A 154 22.91 -2.96 17.54
N PHE A 155 22.85 -1.84 16.82
CA PHE A 155 22.04 -0.69 17.21
C PHE A 155 20.55 -1.01 17.15
N PHE A 156 20.06 -1.54 16.00
CA PHE A 156 18.64 -1.84 15.82
C PHE A 156 18.13 -2.99 16.70
N ALA A 157 19.00 -3.92 17.12
CA ALA A 157 18.63 -5.02 18.02
C ALA A 157 18.21 -4.57 19.44
N LYS A 158 18.34 -3.28 19.76
CA LYS A 158 17.95 -2.69 21.06
C LYS A 158 16.50 -2.20 21.10
N TYR A 159 15.75 -2.36 20.00
CA TYR A 159 14.38 -1.87 19.80
C TYR A 159 13.41 -3.01 19.49
#